data_AF-A0A7C9N8S8-F1
#
_entry.id   AF-A0A7C9N8S8-F1
#
_cell.length_a   1.000
_cell.length_b   1.000
_cell.length_c   1.000
_cell.angle_alpha   90.00
_cell.angle_beta   90.00
_cell.angle_gamma   90.00
#
_symmetry.space_group_name_H-M   'P 1'
#
loop_
_entity.id
_entity.type
_entity.pdbx_description
1 polymer ?
#
loop_
_entity_poly.entity_id
_entity_poly.type
_entity_poly.pdbx_seq_one_letter_code
_entity_poly.pdbx_strand_id
1 'polypeptide(L)'
;MKKDFILMCLMLITLFLFPFKVFGKEDRLLKIEQKIERLDQRLSNIEMRLTRLEANVEDIDKRFEELNRRLEFIQKLPIGMLAVFGGLCGVFVGLLLWDRKTFNDRAKEEALRELEDKYRISDWINALKEYSKFDERLAEILKHLKLL
;
A
#
# COMPACT_ATOMS: atom_id res chain seq x y z
N MET A 1 -30.07 -77.92 -61.31
CA MET A 1 -30.51 -78.59 -60.06
C MET A 1 -29.58 -78.32 -58.87
N LYS A 2 -28.33 -78.83 -58.82
CA LYS A 2 -27.43 -78.57 -57.65
C LYS A 2 -27.05 -77.08 -57.47
N LYS A 3 -26.82 -76.35 -58.57
CA LYS A 3 -26.48 -74.91 -58.54
C LYS A 3 -27.63 -74.04 -58.02
N ASP A 4 -28.85 -74.33 -58.44
CA ASP A 4 -30.04 -73.56 -58.06
C ASP A 4 -30.39 -73.75 -56.58
N PHE A 5 -30.20 -74.97 -56.07
CA PHE A 5 -30.36 -75.27 -54.65
C PHE A 5 -29.32 -74.52 -53.78
N ILE A 6 -28.06 -74.45 -54.23
CA ILE A 6 -27.00 -73.70 -53.55
C ILE A 6 -27.32 -72.19 -53.55
N LEU A 7 -27.81 -71.66 -54.66
CA LEU A 7 -28.19 -70.24 -54.79
C LEU A 7 -29.36 -69.89 -53.86
N MET A 8 -30.35 -70.77 -53.75
CA MET A 8 -31.50 -70.61 -52.86
C MET A 8 -31.09 -70.68 -51.39
N CYS A 9 -30.18 -71.59 -51.02
CA CYS A 9 -29.61 -71.64 -49.68
C CYS A 9 -28.79 -70.38 -49.34
N LEU A 10 -27.97 -69.87 -50.28
CA LEU A 10 -27.23 -68.62 -50.09
C LEU A 10 -28.16 -67.43 -49.90
N MET A 11 -29.23 -67.31 -50.70
CA MET A 11 -30.23 -66.26 -50.51
C MET A 11 -30.91 -66.33 -49.15
N LEU A 12 -31.33 -67.52 -48.72
CA LEU A 12 -31.92 -67.73 -47.39
C LEU A 12 -30.97 -67.36 -46.27
N ILE A 13 -29.70 -67.75 -46.35
CA ILE A 13 -28.67 -67.41 -45.38
C ILE A 13 -28.43 -65.90 -45.32
N THR A 14 -28.34 -65.23 -46.48
CA THR A 14 -28.20 -63.77 -46.51
C THR A 14 -29.42 -63.05 -45.94
N LEU A 15 -30.63 -63.54 -46.22
CA LEU A 15 -31.89 -63.00 -45.70
C LEU A 15 -31.99 -63.16 -44.18
N PHE A 16 -31.44 -64.25 -43.63
CA PHE A 16 -31.46 -64.54 -42.19
C PHE A 16 -30.32 -63.86 -41.42
N LEU A 17 -29.14 -63.69 -42.02
CA LEU A 17 -27.99 -63.03 -41.36
C LEU A 17 -28.10 -61.50 -41.36
N PHE A 18 -28.76 -60.91 -42.36
CA PHE A 18 -28.98 -59.46 -42.43
C PHE A 18 -29.68 -58.89 -41.18
N PRO A 19 -30.85 -59.41 -40.73
CA PRO A 19 -31.53 -58.90 -39.54
C PRO A 19 -30.71 -59.12 -38.27
N PHE A 20 -29.97 -60.23 -38.14
CA PHE A 20 -29.12 -60.49 -36.97
C PHE A 20 -27.98 -59.46 -36.83
N LYS A 21 -27.39 -59.06 -37.96
CA LYS A 21 -26.30 -58.07 -37.99
C LYS A 21 -26.79 -56.64 -37.73
N VAL A 22 -28.04 -56.34 -38.09
CA VAL A 22 -28.71 -55.06 -37.80
C VAL A 22 -29.06 -54.95 -36.32
N PHE A 23 -29.65 -56.00 -35.73
CA PHE A 23 -30.02 -56.04 -34.32
C PHE A 23 -28.83 -55.80 -33.37
N GLY A 24 -27.68 -56.42 -33.66
CA GLY A 24 -26.45 -56.19 -32.87
C GLY A 24 -25.88 -54.77 -32.96
N LYS A 25 -26.24 -53.99 -33.99
CA LYS A 25 -25.88 -52.56 -34.07
C LYS A 25 -26.87 -51.70 -33.28
N GLU A 26 -28.15 -52.03 -33.30
CA GLU A 26 -29.21 -51.35 -32.54
C GLU A 26 -28.94 -51.42 -31.03
N ASP A 27 -28.55 -52.58 -30.51
CA ASP A 27 -28.16 -52.74 -29.09
C ASP A 27 -26.97 -51.87 -28.69
N ARG A 28 -25.99 -51.68 -29.60
CA ARG A 28 -24.84 -50.81 -29.35
C ARG A 28 -25.24 -49.34 -29.39
N LEU A 29 -26.14 -48.96 -30.30
CA LEU A 29 -26.68 -47.61 -30.40
C LEU A 29 -27.49 -47.26 -29.14
N LEU A 30 -28.37 -48.14 -28.67
CA LEU A 30 -29.14 -47.96 -27.44
C LEU A 30 -28.23 -47.77 -26.21
N LYS A 31 -27.14 -48.54 -26.10
CA LYS A 31 -26.16 -48.37 -25.02
C LYS A 31 -25.39 -47.04 -25.12
N ILE A 32 -25.17 -46.53 -26.33
CA ILE A 32 -24.52 -45.24 -26.56
C ILE A 32 -25.49 -44.11 -26.19
N GLU A 33 -26.74 -44.18 -26.61
CA GLU A 33 -27.79 -43.20 -26.24
C GLU A 33 -27.94 -43.09 -24.72
N GLN A 34 -28.03 -44.22 -24.01
CA GLN A 34 -28.08 -44.21 -22.54
C GLN A 34 -26.85 -43.57 -21.89
N LYS A 35 -25.67 -43.72 -22.50
CA LYS A 35 -24.45 -43.07 -22.00
C LYS A 35 -24.47 -41.57 -22.28
N ILE A 36 -24.95 -41.15 -23.44
CA ILE A 36 -25.09 -39.75 -23.81
C ILE A 36 -26.07 -39.07 -22.85
N GLU A 37 -27.24 -39.68 -22.60
CA GLU A 37 -28.23 -39.12 -21.67
C GLU A 37 -27.68 -38.98 -20.23
N ARG A 38 -26.89 -39.95 -19.75
CA ARG A 38 -26.18 -39.82 -18.48
C ARG A 38 -25.12 -38.72 -18.49
N LEU A 39 -24.43 -38.53 -19.61
CA LEU A 39 -23.45 -37.45 -19.75
C LEU A 39 -24.13 -36.09 -19.76
N ASP A 40 -25.27 -35.95 -20.45
CA ASP A 40 -26.07 -34.72 -20.48
C ASP A 40 -26.59 -34.37 -19.08
N GLN A 41 -27.09 -35.33 -18.33
CA GLN A 41 -27.49 -35.12 -16.93
C GLN A 41 -26.31 -34.65 -16.06
N ARG A 42 -25.12 -35.24 -16.25
CA ARG A 42 -23.92 -34.82 -15.52
C ARG A 42 -23.47 -33.43 -15.92
N LEU A 43 -23.53 -33.08 -17.20
CA LEU A 43 -23.19 -31.75 -17.70
C LEU A 43 -24.13 -30.69 -17.12
N SER A 44 -25.44 -30.93 -17.15
CA SER A 44 -26.42 -30.03 -16.55
C SER A 44 -26.18 -29.81 -15.04
N ASN A 45 -25.82 -30.87 -14.30
CA ASN A 45 -25.45 -30.74 -12.89
C ASN A 45 -24.14 -29.95 -12.68
N ILE A 46 -23.17 -30.09 -13.58
CA ILE A 46 -21.92 -29.31 -13.55
C ILE A 46 -22.23 -27.83 -13.83
N GLU A 47 -23.05 -27.52 -14.82
CA GLU A 47 -23.48 -26.15 -15.15
C GLU A 47 -24.15 -25.48 -13.95
N MET A 48 -25.11 -26.15 -13.29
CA MET A 48 -25.74 -25.63 -12.08
C MET A 48 -24.74 -25.34 -10.95
N ARG A 49 -23.72 -26.19 -10.78
CA ARG A 49 -22.67 -25.98 -9.79
C ARG A 49 -21.77 -24.82 -10.16
N LEU A 50 -21.45 -24.65 -11.44
CA LEU A 50 -20.67 -23.52 -11.95
C LEU A 50 -21.41 -22.20 -11.71
N THR A 51 -22.70 -22.11 -12.05
CA THR A 51 -23.50 -20.90 -11.79
C THR A 51 -23.55 -20.55 -10.31
N ARG A 52 -23.68 -21.56 -9.43
CA ARG A 52 -23.62 -21.32 -7.98
C ARG A 52 -22.23 -20.84 -7.53
N LEU A 53 -21.18 -21.37 -8.14
CA LEU A 53 -19.81 -20.99 -7.83
C LEU A 53 -19.52 -19.56 -8.29
N GLU A 54 -20.00 -19.16 -9.47
CA GLU A 54 -19.95 -17.79 -9.97
C GLU A 54 -20.64 -16.81 -9.01
N ALA A 55 -21.86 -17.12 -8.56
CA ALA A 55 -22.57 -16.30 -7.59
C ALA A 55 -21.80 -16.15 -6.26
N ASN A 56 -21.20 -17.24 -5.77
CA ASN A 56 -20.38 -17.20 -4.55
C ASN A 56 -19.13 -16.35 -4.74
N VAL A 57 -18.50 -16.39 -5.92
CA VAL A 57 -17.32 -15.56 -6.25
C VAL A 57 -17.72 -14.09 -6.27
N GLU A 58 -18.83 -13.72 -6.91
CA GLU A 58 -19.32 -12.33 -6.90
C GLU A 58 -19.58 -11.81 -5.48
N ASP A 59 -20.15 -12.64 -4.60
CA ASP A 59 -20.37 -12.26 -3.20
C ASP A 59 -19.06 -12.15 -2.41
N ILE A 60 -18.06 -12.98 -2.71
CA ILE A 60 -16.72 -12.84 -2.14
C ILE A 60 -16.10 -11.51 -2.59
N ASP A 61 -16.20 -11.17 -3.88
CA ASP A 61 -15.66 -9.92 -4.43
C ASP A 61 -16.28 -8.69 -3.75
N LYS A 62 -17.61 -8.67 -3.57
CA LYS A 62 -18.30 -7.59 -2.83
C LYS A 62 -17.77 -7.44 -1.40
N ARG A 63 -17.57 -8.56 -0.70
CA ARG A 63 -17.03 -8.55 0.66
C ARG A 63 -15.58 -8.09 0.69
N PHE A 64 -14.79 -8.44 -0.32
CA PHE A 64 -13.41 -8.01 -0.44
C PHE A 64 -13.32 -6.50 -0.69
N GLU A 65 -14.19 -5.96 -1.54
CA GLU A 65 -14.34 -4.52 -1.78
C GLU A 65 -14.69 -3.76 -0.47
N GLU A 66 -15.60 -4.33 0.34
CA GLU A 66 -15.95 -3.77 1.65
C GLU A 66 -14.76 -3.81 2.63
N LEU A 67 -14.01 -4.92 2.66
CA LEU A 67 -12.82 -5.05 3.49
C LEU A 67 -11.73 -4.04 3.09
N ASN A 68 -11.50 -3.85 1.79
CA ASN A 68 -10.56 -2.85 1.28
C ASN A 68 -10.91 -1.45 1.76
N ARG A 69 -12.19 -1.05 1.67
CA ARG A 69 -12.65 0.24 2.22
C ARG A 69 -12.40 0.40 3.72
N ARG A 70 -12.66 -0.66 4.50
CA ARG A 70 -12.40 -0.66 5.96
C ARG A 70 -10.91 -0.57 6.25
N LEU A 71 -10.06 -1.25 5.48
CA LEU A 71 -8.60 -1.19 5.62
C LEU A 71 -8.05 0.21 5.28
N GLU A 72 -8.54 0.85 4.22
CA GLU A 72 -8.15 2.23 3.91
C GLU A 72 -8.47 3.19 5.05
N PHE A 73 -9.64 3.03 5.69
CA PHE A 73 -10.01 3.83 6.85
C PHE A 73 -9.07 3.58 8.03
N ILE A 74 -8.79 2.31 8.35
CA ILE A 74 -7.86 1.93 9.43
C ILE A 74 -6.44 2.45 9.15
N GLN A 75 -5.99 2.45 7.90
CA GLN A 75 -4.68 2.97 7.53
C GLN A 75 -4.58 4.49 7.65
N LYS A 76 -5.68 5.22 7.42
CA LYS A 76 -5.72 6.69 7.55
C LYS A 76 -5.73 7.16 9.01
N LEU A 77 -6.28 6.38 9.95
CA LEU A 77 -6.31 6.72 11.38
C LEU A 77 -4.93 7.03 12.00
N PRO A 78 -3.90 6.16 11.90
CA PRO A 78 -2.59 6.43 12.49
C PRO A 78 -1.88 7.63 11.83
N ILE A 79 -2.09 7.84 10.53
CA ILE A 79 -1.53 9.00 9.81
C ILE A 79 -2.10 10.30 10.38
N GLY A 80 -3.41 10.36 10.61
CA GLY A 80 -4.07 11.51 11.23
C GLY A 80 -3.58 11.76 12.65
N MET A 81 -3.44 10.71 13.47
CA MET A 81 -2.93 10.82 14.84
C MET A 81 -1.48 11.33 14.87
N LEU A 82 -0.60 10.82 14.00
CA LEU A 82 0.77 11.29 13.88
C LEU A 82 0.85 12.74 13.41
N ALA A 83 -0.03 13.17 12.52
CA ALA A 83 -0.09 14.57 12.08
C ALA A 83 -0.45 15.51 13.25
N VAL A 84 -1.47 15.17 14.03
CA VAL A 84 -1.89 15.96 15.20
C VAL A 84 -0.80 15.97 16.27
N PHE A 85 -0.25 14.79 16.59
CA PHE A 85 0.80 14.66 17.60
C PHE A 85 2.09 15.36 17.17
N GLY A 86 2.51 15.18 15.92
CA GLY A 86 3.67 15.87 15.34
C GLY A 86 3.50 17.38 15.31
N GLY A 87 2.29 17.88 15.00
CA GLY A 87 1.96 19.30 15.09
C GLY A 87 2.06 19.83 16.53
N LEU A 88 1.49 19.12 17.50
CA LEU A 88 1.57 19.49 18.92
C LEU A 88 3.02 19.51 19.42
N CYS A 89 3.79 18.45 19.14
CA CYS A 89 5.20 18.37 19.49
C CYS A 89 6.02 19.46 18.81
N GLY A 90 5.77 19.74 17.53
CA GLY A 90 6.44 20.81 16.79
C GLY A 90 6.20 22.19 17.40
N VAL A 91 4.95 22.50 17.77
CA VAL A 91 4.61 23.74 18.49
C VAL A 91 5.30 23.80 19.84
N PHE A 92 5.26 22.70 20.61
CA PHE A 92 5.85 22.66 21.95
C PHE A 92 7.37 22.83 21.93
N VAL A 93 8.07 22.12 21.02
CA VAL A 93 9.51 22.26 20.81
C VAL A 93 9.85 23.65 20.26
N GLY A 94 9.04 24.18 19.35
CA GLY A 94 9.21 25.53 18.82
C GLY A 94 9.13 26.60 19.92
N LEU A 95 8.16 26.50 20.82
CA LEU A 95 8.02 27.39 21.98
C LEU A 95 9.18 27.24 22.97
N LEU A 96 9.62 26.01 23.27
CA LEU A 96 10.77 25.76 24.15
C LEU A 96 12.08 26.34 23.59
N LEU A 97 12.31 26.21 22.27
CA LEU A 97 13.50 26.78 21.63
C LEU A 97 13.43 28.31 21.57
N TRP A 98 12.23 28.86 21.38
CA TRP A 98 12.00 30.31 21.42
C TRP A 98 12.31 30.86 22.82
N ASP A 99 11.74 30.26 23.87
CA ASP A 99 11.88 30.70 25.27
C ASP A 99 13.35 30.78 25.70
N ARG A 100 14.13 29.71 25.45
CA ARG A 100 15.57 29.68 25.78
C ARG A 100 16.38 30.76 25.07
N LYS A 101 16.06 31.06 23.80
CA LYS A 101 16.77 32.09 23.04
C LYS A 101 16.39 33.49 23.54
N THR A 102 15.10 33.76 23.71
CA THR A 102 14.62 35.07 24.15
C THR A 102 15.00 35.41 25.58
N PHE A 103 15.06 34.43 26.49
CA PHE A 103 15.41 34.67 27.89
C PHE A 103 16.90 34.99 28.06
N ASN A 104 17.77 34.27 27.34
CA ASN A 104 19.22 34.46 27.45
C ASN A 104 19.69 35.80 26.87
N ASP A 105 19.03 36.30 25.82
CA ASP A 105 19.38 37.60 25.24
C ASP A 105 19.00 38.76 26.19
N ARG A 106 17.84 38.66 26.87
CA ARG A 106 17.44 39.64 27.90
C ARG A 106 18.30 39.58 29.16
N ALA A 107 18.61 38.38 29.65
CA ALA A 107 19.50 38.21 30.80
C ALA A 107 20.91 38.74 30.53
N LYS A 108 21.41 38.60 29.29
CA LYS A 108 22.67 39.20 28.87
C LYS A 108 22.59 40.72 28.85
N GLU A 109 21.53 41.31 28.31
CA GLU A 109 21.38 42.76 28.27
C GLU A 109 21.29 43.39 29.67
N GLU A 110 20.54 42.78 30.60
CA GLU A 110 20.46 43.27 31.98
C GLU A 110 21.80 43.11 32.72
N ALA A 111 22.47 41.96 32.58
CA ALA A 111 23.79 41.76 33.15
C ALA A 111 24.85 42.72 32.55
N LEU A 112 24.77 43.00 31.24
CA LEU A 112 25.65 43.96 30.58
C LEU A 112 25.38 45.40 31.06
N ARG A 113 24.11 45.79 31.25
CA ARG A 113 23.75 47.11 31.80
C ARG A 113 24.20 47.27 33.23
N GLU A 114 24.04 46.25 34.08
CA GLU A 114 24.56 46.30 35.46
C GLU A 114 26.08 46.43 35.49
N LEU A 115 26.79 45.74 34.59
CA LEU A 115 28.25 45.89 34.47
C LEU A 115 28.64 47.26 33.90
N GLU A 116 27.89 47.78 32.92
CA GLU A 116 28.13 49.08 32.31
C GLU A 116 27.90 50.22 33.31
N ASP A 117 26.82 50.18 34.09
CA ASP A 117 26.52 51.18 35.12
C ASP A 117 27.49 51.09 36.30
N LYS A 118 27.79 49.88 36.78
CA LYS A 118 28.66 49.68 37.95
C LYS A 118 30.12 50.02 37.67
N TYR A 119 30.60 49.69 36.48
CA TYR A 119 32.00 49.89 36.11
C TYR A 119 32.22 51.05 35.13
N ARG A 120 31.16 51.78 34.73
CA ARG A 120 31.18 52.90 33.77
C ARG A 120 32.08 52.60 32.57
N ILE A 121 31.92 51.41 32.01
CA ILE A 121 32.88 50.85 31.04
C ILE A 121 33.03 51.78 29.83
N SER A 122 31.94 52.41 29.40
CA SER A 122 31.93 53.41 28.32
C SER A 122 32.81 54.65 28.63
N ASP A 123 32.80 55.14 29.86
CA ASP A 123 33.57 56.33 30.25
C ASP A 123 35.06 56.02 30.38
N TRP A 124 35.41 54.85 30.92
CA TRP A 124 36.80 54.41 30.97
C TRP A 124 37.35 54.11 29.57
N ILE A 125 36.55 53.51 28.69
CA ILE A 125 36.92 53.32 27.28
C ILE A 125 37.14 54.66 26.57
N ASN A 126 36.26 55.65 26.79
CA ASN A 126 36.42 56.98 26.22
C ASN A 126 37.66 57.70 26.77
N ALA A 127 37.94 57.57 28.06
CA ALA A 127 39.14 58.11 28.69
C ALA A 127 40.42 57.44 28.15
N LEU A 128 40.42 56.11 27.99
CA LEU A 128 41.52 55.37 27.37
C LEU A 128 41.72 55.76 25.89
N LYS A 129 40.63 55.99 25.16
CA LYS A 129 40.65 56.46 23.76
C LYS A 129 41.20 57.89 23.64
N GLU A 130 40.90 58.75 24.61
CA GLU A 130 41.45 60.10 24.66
C GLU A 130 42.94 60.09 25.02
N TYR A 131 43.33 59.27 26.00
CA TYR A 131 44.74 59.09 26.39
C TYR A 131 45.59 58.44 25.30
N SER A 132 45.01 57.51 24.53
CA SER A 132 45.63 56.88 23.36
C SER A 132 45.98 57.86 22.23
N LYS A 133 45.41 59.07 22.20
CA LYS A 133 45.84 60.10 21.24
C LYS A 133 47.18 60.73 21.61
N PHE A 134 47.59 60.60 22.87
CA PHE A 134 48.83 61.18 23.40
C PHE A 134 49.97 60.15 23.53
N ASP A 135 49.67 58.85 23.58
CA ASP A 135 50.68 57.78 23.68
C ASP A 135 50.49 56.72 22.57
N GLU A 136 51.48 56.64 21.67
CA GLU A 136 51.50 55.79 20.47
C GLU A 136 51.49 54.29 20.82
N ARG A 137 52.05 53.91 21.98
CA ARG A 137 52.07 52.51 22.44
C ARG A 137 50.69 52.03 22.91
N LEU A 138 49.92 52.91 23.55
CA LEU A 138 48.56 52.61 23.99
C LEU A 138 47.59 52.50 22.81
N ALA A 139 47.81 53.28 21.74
CA ALA A 139 47.04 53.17 20.51
C ALA A 139 47.23 51.80 19.83
N GLU A 140 48.45 51.28 19.81
CA GLU A 140 48.76 49.98 19.23
C GLU A 140 48.12 48.82 20.03
N ILE A 141 48.12 48.93 21.36
CA ILE A 141 47.48 47.95 22.26
C ILE A 141 45.95 47.95 22.09
N LEU A 142 45.32 49.12 22.01
CA LEU A 142 43.87 49.22 21.81
C LEU A 142 43.43 48.70 20.43
N LYS A 143 44.25 48.91 19.39
CA LYS A 143 44.05 48.37 18.05
C LYS A 143 44.14 46.84 18.03
N HIS A 144 45.08 46.26 18.80
CA HIS A 144 45.19 44.80 18.97
C HIS A 144 43.99 44.18 19.71
N LEU A 145 43.39 44.90 20.65
CA LEU A 145 42.20 44.47 21.41
C LEU A 145 40.87 44.68 20.66
N LYS A 146 40.88 45.17 19.41
CA LYS A 146 39.70 45.50 18.58
C LYS A 146 38.71 46.48 19.25
N LEU A 147 39.20 47.33 20.15
CA LEU A 147 38.40 48.37 20.81
C LEU A 147 38.43 49.70 20.06
N LEU A 148 39.15 49.78 18.94
CA LEU A 148 39.29 50.94 18.07
C LEU A 148 39.31 50.51 16.60
#